data_AF-A0A7X8WW98-F1
#
_entry.id   AF-A0A7X8WW98-F1
#
_cell.length_a   1.000
_cell.length_b   1.000
_cell.length_c   1.000
_cell.angle_alpha   90.00
_cell.angle_beta   90.00
_cell.angle_gamma   90.00
#
_symmetry.space_group_name_H-M   'P 1'
#
loop_
_entity.id
_entity.type
_entity.pdbx_description
1 polymer ?
#
loop_
_entity_poly.entity_id
_entity_poly.type
_entity_poly.pdbx_seq_one_letter_code
_entity_poly.pdbx_strand_id
1 'polypeptide(L)'
;LLVKRAWEYFCQYYSSLDLQGQEPVQNYLLNLVPEERCAIILRDIMGYSYEQIALVLDKSLPEVNSLISSGRKQICKLKKRKII
;
A
#
# COMPACT_ATOMS: atom_id res chain seq x y z
N LEU A 1 4.32 12.53 -13.07
CA LEU A 1 4.61 11.09 -13.21
C LEU A 1 3.29 10.35 -13.44
N LEU A 2 3.21 9.44 -14.43
CA LEU A 2 1.98 8.71 -14.75
C LEU A 2 1.38 8.00 -13.52
N VAL A 3 2.25 7.41 -12.69
CA VAL A 3 1.87 6.72 -11.45
C VAL A 3 1.23 7.65 -10.42
N LYS A 4 1.73 8.88 -10.27
CA LYS A 4 1.09 9.89 -9.39
C LYS A 4 -0.34 10.17 -9.83
N ARG A 5 -0.55 10.40 -11.13
CA ARG A 5 -1.90 10.64 -11.66
C ARG A 5 -2.80 9.42 -11.46
N ALA A 6 -2.30 8.21 -11.71
CA ALA A 6 -3.05 6.99 -11.45
C ALA A 6 -3.46 6.86 -9.98
N TRP A 7 -2.57 7.24 -9.05
CA TRP A 7 -2.88 7.30 -7.62
C TRP A 7 -3.95 8.34 -7.28
N GLU A 8 -3.84 9.56 -7.82
CA GLU A 8 -4.84 10.62 -7.64
C GLU A 8 -6.22 10.17 -8.15
N TYR A 9 -6.29 9.56 -9.35
CA TYR A 9 -7.50 8.95 -9.89
C TYR A 9 -8.05 7.86 -8.98
N PHE A 10 -7.19 6.98 -8.46
CA PHE A 10 -7.62 5.93 -7.53
C PHE A 10 -8.26 6.55 -6.27
N CYS A 11 -7.62 7.55 -5.66
CA CYS A 11 -8.15 8.24 -4.49
C CYS A 11 -9.52 8.88 -4.76
N GLN A 12 -9.68 9.49 -5.93
CA GLN A 12 -10.89 10.18 -6.32
C GLN A 12 -12.08 9.25 -6.57
N TYR A 13 -11.85 8.06 -7.15
CA TYR A 13 -12.94 7.23 -7.67
C TYR A 13 -13.08 5.85 -7.00
N TYR A 14 -12.03 5.33 -6.38
CA TYR A 14 -11.95 3.93 -5.96
C TYR A 14 -11.48 3.74 -4.51
N SER A 15 -11.28 4.82 -3.75
CA SER A 15 -10.78 4.76 -2.37
C SER A 15 -11.69 3.97 -1.41
N SER A 16 -12.99 3.90 -1.69
CA SER A 16 -13.99 3.16 -0.92
C SER A 16 -14.37 1.79 -1.49
N LEU A 17 -13.72 1.36 -2.57
CA LEU A 17 -14.06 0.09 -3.22
C LEU A 17 -13.57 -1.10 -2.37
N ASP A 18 -14.49 -2.01 -2.04
CA ASP A 18 -14.14 -3.28 -1.41
C ASP A 18 -13.58 -4.23 -2.47
N LEU A 19 -12.28 -4.51 -2.37
CA LEU A 19 -11.55 -5.36 -3.29
C LEU A 19 -11.36 -6.73 -2.64
N GLN A 20 -11.71 -7.79 -3.37
CA GLN A 20 -11.47 -9.17 -2.94
C GLN A 20 -10.38 -9.80 -3.78
N GLY A 21 -9.36 -10.32 -3.11
CA GLY A 21 -8.27 -11.03 -3.75
C GLY A 21 -8.73 -12.44 -4.14
N GLN A 22 -8.30 -12.88 -5.32
CA GLN A 22 -8.53 -14.27 -5.77
C GLN A 22 -7.80 -15.25 -4.87
N GLU A 23 -6.60 -14.87 -4.43
CA GLU A 23 -5.76 -15.68 -3.55
C GLU A 23 -5.77 -15.15 -2.11
N PRO A 24 -5.78 -16.03 -1.08
CA PRO A 24 -5.75 -15.62 0.33
C PRO A 24 -4.60 -14.67 0.69
N VAL A 25 -3.48 -14.76 -0.03
CA VAL A 25 -2.30 -13.90 0.17
C VAL A 25 -2.54 -12.45 -0.27
N GLN A 26 -3.35 -12.24 -1.32
CA GLN A 26 -3.69 -10.90 -1.82
C GLN A 26 -4.53 -10.14 -0.80
N ASN A 27 -5.39 -10.86 -0.07
CA ASN A 27 -6.21 -10.27 0.99
C ASN A 27 -5.37 -9.64 2.11
N TYR A 28 -4.10 -10.04 2.30
CA TYR A 28 -3.23 -9.35 3.27
C TYR A 28 -2.92 -7.91 2.86
N LEU A 29 -2.73 -7.66 1.56
CA LEU A 29 -2.55 -6.30 1.03
C LEU A 29 -3.86 -5.54 0.99
N LEU A 30 -4.96 -6.20 0.62
CA LEU A 30 -6.27 -5.54 0.48
C LEU A 30 -6.85 -5.06 1.82
N ASN A 31 -6.49 -5.72 2.92
CA ASN A 31 -6.85 -5.30 4.29
C ASN A 31 -6.05 -4.10 4.82
N LEU A 32 -5.02 -3.63 4.11
CA LEU A 32 -4.32 -2.40 4.48
C LEU A 32 -5.12 -1.18 4.07
N VAL A 33 -4.93 -0.08 4.80
CA VAL A 33 -5.45 1.22 4.35
C VAL A 33 -4.80 1.58 3.00
N PRO A 34 -5.51 2.30 2.12
CA PRO A 34 -5.05 2.50 0.74
C PRO A 34 -3.63 3.06 0.61
N GLU A 35 -3.24 4.00 1.46
CA GLU A 35 -1.91 4.63 1.43
C GLU A 35 -0.79 3.64 1.79
N GLU A 36 -0.99 2.83 2.84
CA GLU A 36 -0.06 1.77 3.21
C GLU A 36 0.04 0.73 2.11
N ARG A 37 -1.11 0.30 1.57
CA ARG A 37 -1.17 -0.66 0.45
C ARG A 37 -0.37 -0.15 -0.75
N CYS A 38 -0.58 1.10 -1.15
CA CYS A 38 0.13 1.70 -2.27
C CYS A 38 1.63 1.79 -2.00
N ALA A 39 2.04 2.26 -0.82
CA ALA A 39 3.44 2.37 -0.43
C ALA A 39 4.16 1.00 -0.46
N ILE A 40 3.50 -0.06 0.03
CA ILE A 40 4.03 -1.43 -0.01
C ILE A 40 4.16 -1.94 -1.45
N ILE A 41 3.13 -1.76 -2.29
CA ILE A 41 3.19 -2.21 -3.69
C ILE A 41 4.33 -1.50 -4.42
N LEU A 42 4.42 -0.18 -4.31
CA LEU A 42 5.47 0.59 -4.96
C LEU A 42 6.86 0.17 -4.47
N ARG A 43 7.03 -0.04 -3.17
CA ARG A 43 8.34 -0.39 -2.58
C ARG A 43 8.73 -1.85 -2.80
N ASP A 44 7.88 -2.78 -2.34
CA ASP A 44 8.23 -4.19 -2.16
C ASP A 44 7.93 -5.03 -3.40
N ILE A 45 7.04 -4.56 -4.28
CA ILE A 45 6.70 -5.26 -5.54
C ILE A 45 7.33 -4.55 -6.74
N MET A 46 7.24 -3.22 -6.82
CA MET A 46 7.70 -2.45 -7.97
C MET A 46 9.11 -1.86 -7.82
N GLY A 47 9.72 -1.91 -6.63
CA GLY A 47 11.10 -1.49 -6.38
C GLY A 47 11.36 0.02 -6.34
N TYR A 48 10.33 0.86 -6.19
CA TYR A 48 10.47 2.32 -6.16
C TYR A 48 11.26 2.78 -4.94
N SER A 49 12.06 3.84 -5.09
CA SER A 49 12.74 4.51 -3.97
C SER A 49 11.76 5.26 -3.06
N TYR A 50 12.19 5.58 -1.83
CA TYR A 50 11.34 6.30 -0.87
C TYR A 50 10.99 7.71 -1.38
N GLU A 51 11.92 8.34 -2.08
CA GLU A 51 11.79 9.65 -2.73
C GLU A 51 10.75 9.60 -3.85
N GLN A 52 10.80 8.57 -4.70
CA GLN A 52 9.80 8.40 -5.76
C GLN A 52 8.40 8.14 -5.18
N ILE A 53 8.31 7.37 -4.09
CA ILE A 53 7.05 7.10 -3.41
C ILE A 53 6.50 8.37 -2.75
N ALA A 54 7.36 9.18 -2.12
CA ALA A 54 6.99 10.49 -1.57
C ALA A 54 6.36 11.39 -2.63
N LEU A 55 6.94 11.43 -3.83
CA LEU A 55 6.39 12.19 -4.96
C LEU A 55 5.04 11.64 -5.44
N VAL A 56 4.86 10.32 -5.47
CA VAL A 56 3.61 9.67 -5.90
C VAL A 56 2.48 9.90 -4.91
N LEU A 57 2.76 9.73 -3.61
CA LEU A 57 1.76 9.82 -2.54
C LEU A 57 1.54 11.26 -2.03
N ASP A 58 2.35 12.21 -2.48
CA ASP A 58 2.36 13.59 -2.00
C ASP A 58 2.61 13.67 -0.48
N LYS A 59 3.64 12.96 -0.02
CA LYS A 59 4.01 12.84 1.40
C LYS A 59 5.49 13.07 1.62
N SER A 60 5.87 13.38 2.86
CA SER A 60 7.28 13.48 3.26
C SER A 60 7.95 12.10 3.39
N LEU A 61 9.29 12.05 3.33
CA LEU A 61 10.04 10.81 3.52
C LEU A 61 9.75 10.11 4.86
N PRO A 62 9.63 10.81 6.01
CA PRO A 62 9.24 10.18 7.27
C PRO A 62 7.85 9.54 7.23
N GLU A 63 6.89 10.17 6.57
CA GLU A 63 5.54 9.60 6.39
C GLU A 63 5.58 8.34 5.52
N VAL A 64 6.32 8.37 4.40
CA VAL A 64 6.52 7.19 3.54
C VAL A 64 7.15 6.04 4.33
N ASN A 65 8.19 6.33 5.12
CA ASN A 65 8.82 5.32 5.96
C ASN A 65 7.84 4.73 6.99
N SER A 66 6.99 5.59 7.58
CA SER A 66 5.98 5.16 8.54
C SER A 66 4.91 4.28 7.89
N LEU A 67 4.43 4.65 6.70
CA LEU A 67 3.46 3.86 5.92
C LEU A 67 4.01 2.47 5.56
N ILE A 68 5.23 2.41 5.03
CA ILE A 68 5.88 1.13 4.67
C ILE A 68 6.10 0.27 5.92
N SER A 69 6.62 0.87 6.99
CA SER A 69 6.88 0.15 8.24
C SER A 69 5.59 -0.37 8.88
N SER A 70 4.53 0.45 8.89
CA SER A 70 3.21 0.08 9.39
C SER A 70 2.58 -1.02 8.54
N GLY A 71 2.53 -0.85 7.22
CA GLY A 71 1.98 -1.84 6.28
C GLY A 71 2.64 -3.21 6.42
N ARG A 72 3.98 -3.28 6.50
CA ARG A 72 4.70 -4.55 6.74
C ARG A 72 4.32 -5.19 8.07
N LYS A 73 4.21 -4.40 9.15
CA LYS A 73 3.77 -4.90 10.46
C LYS A 73 2.34 -5.45 10.40
N GLN A 74 1.44 -4.77 9.70
CA GLN A 74 0.05 -5.20 9.55
C GLN A 74 -0.04 -6.52 8.77
N ILE A 75 0.66 -6.65 7.64
CA ILE A 75 0.73 -7.91 6.88
C ILE A 75 1.22 -9.07 7.76
N CYS A 76 2.30 -8.85 8.53
CA CYS A 76 2.84 -9.85 9.45
C CYS A 76 1.82 -10.27 10.53
N LYS A 77 1.02 -9.34 11.06
CA LYS A 77 -0.05 -9.65 12.03
C LYS A 77 -1.16 -10.49 11.37
N LEU A 78 -1.59 -10.12 10.17
CA LEU A 78 -2.65 -10.84 9.45
C LEU A 78 -2.21 -12.26 9.07
N LYS A 79 -0.94 -12.46 8.71
CA LYS A 79 -0.38 -13.80 8.47
C LYS A 79 -0.45 -14.68 9.72
N LYS A 80 -0.12 -14.15 10.89
CA LYS A 80 -0.13 -14.89 12.17
C LYS A 80 -1.54 -15.31 12.61
N ARG A 81 -2.56 -14.49 12.35
CA ARG A 81 -3.96 -14.78 12.75
C ARG A 81 -4.60 -15.96 12.00
N LYS A 82 -4.06 -16.38 10.85
CA LYS A 82 -4.57 -17.52 10.06
C LYS A 82 -3.85 -18.84 10.36
N ILE A 83 -2.84 -18.86 11.23
CA ILE A 83 -2.05 -20.06 11.58
C ILE A 83 -2.45 -20.60 12.97
N ILE A 84 -3.65 -20.25 13.47
CA ILE A 84 -4.23 -20.76 14.72
C ILE A 84 -5.56 -21.43 14.37
#